data_AF-A0A7S2KXS1-F1
#
_entry.id   AF-A0A7S2KXS1-F1
#
_cell.length_a   1.000
_cell.length_b   1.000
_cell.length_c   1.000
_cell.angle_alpha   90.00
_cell.angle_beta   90.00
_cell.angle_gamma   90.00
#
_symmetry.space_group_name_H-M   'P 1'
#
loop_
_entity.id
_entity.type
_entity.pdbx_description
1 polymer ?
#
loop_
_entity_poly.entity_id
_entity_poly.type
_entity_poly.pdbx_seq_one_letter_code
_entity_poly.pdbx_strand_id
1 'polypeptide(L)'
;MRNTFGYPDGSNMQLVWQETSERMLKSANGTCLKSDYDGTCVYEAPLLKFANSVWLDKSETLNKDYDRIVGEYAMQAYFESPDSSTRVNEWVNKSTNGLIDSIVPQGKPLSPALLAINSIYL
;
A
#
# COMPACT_ATOMS: atom_id res chain seq x y z
N MET A 1 6.81 10.75 -23.23
CA MET A 1 6.47 10.47 -21.82
C MET A 1 6.73 9.03 -21.41
N ARG A 2 6.32 7.98 -22.16
CA ARG A 2 6.63 6.57 -21.79
C ARG A 2 8.12 6.30 -21.53
N ASN A 3 9.00 6.71 -22.45
CA ASN A 3 10.44 6.52 -22.30
C ASN A 3 11.07 7.42 -21.21
N THR A 4 10.37 8.49 -20.84
CA THR A 4 10.83 9.44 -19.80
C THR A 4 10.65 8.86 -18.40
N PHE A 5 9.67 7.96 -18.23
CA PHE A 5 9.34 7.32 -16.95
C PHE A 5 9.74 5.84 -16.89
N GLY A 6 10.43 5.31 -17.91
CA GLY A 6 10.99 3.95 -17.89
C GLY A 6 9.94 2.82 -17.94
N TYR A 7 8.81 3.03 -18.62
CA TYR A 7 7.82 1.96 -18.80
C TYR A 7 8.42 0.81 -19.64
N PRO A 8 8.35 -0.46 -19.19
CA PRO A 8 8.79 -1.60 -19.99
C PRO A 8 7.93 -1.78 -21.24
N ASP A 9 8.51 -2.29 -22.32
CA ASP A 9 7.80 -2.60 -23.56
C ASP A 9 6.93 -3.85 -23.37
N GLY A 10 5.61 -3.65 -23.33
CA GLY A 10 4.63 -4.69 -23.00
C GLY A 10 3.37 -4.07 -22.42
N SER A 11 2.36 -4.89 -22.08
CA SER A 11 1.12 -4.37 -21.49
C SER A 11 1.44 -3.60 -20.20
N ASN A 12 1.19 -2.29 -20.17
CA ASN A 12 1.34 -1.42 -19.00
C ASN A 12 0.29 -1.71 -17.90
N MET A 13 -0.08 -2.99 -17.75
CA MET A 13 -1.16 -3.48 -16.91
C MET A 13 -0.66 -4.05 -15.57
N GLN A 14 0.65 -4.12 -15.35
CA GLN A 14 1.18 -4.15 -13.99
C GLN A 14 1.47 -2.71 -13.60
N LEU A 15 0.89 -2.28 -12.48
CA LEU A 15 1.21 -1.00 -11.86
C LEU A 15 2.75 -0.88 -11.79
N VAL A 16 3.31 0.13 -12.47
CA VAL A 16 4.77 0.44 -12.54
C VAL A 16 5.44 0.53 -11.16
N TRP A 17 4.61 0.64 -10.14
CA TRP A 17 4.98 0.65 -8.75
C TRP A 17 5.57 -0.66 -8.25
N GLN A 18 5.23 -1.84 -8.78
CA GLN A 18 5.65 -3.09 -8.11
C GLN A 18 7.18 -3.20 -7.97
N GLU A 19 7.92 -3.18 -9.08
CA GLU A 19 9.39 -3.26 -9.05
C GLU A 19 10.04 -2.03 -8.37
N THR A 20 9.42 -0.86 -8.52
CA THR A 20 9.91 0.38 -7.89
C THR A 20 9.75 0.33 -6.37
N SER A 21 8.59 -0.10 -5.89
CA SER A 21 8.27 -0.26 -4.47
C SER A 21 9.15 -1.34 -3.84
N GLU A 22 9.37 -2.47 -4.50
CA GLU A 22 10.30 -3.50 -4.03
C GLU A 22 11.73 -2.96 -3.87
N ARG A 23 12.22 -2.21 -4.87
CA ARG A 23 13.54 -1.57 -4.80
C ARG A 23 13.62 -0.55 -3.67
N MET A 24 12.61 0.30 -3.53
CA MET A 24 12.56 1.31 -2.47
C MET A 24 12.52 0.66 -1.08
N LEU A 25 11.64 -0.33 -0.89
CA LEU A 25 11.53 -1.10 0.36
C LEU A 25 12.83 -1.82 0.71
N LYS A 26 13.57 -2.32 -0.28
CA LYS A 26 14.89 -2.92 -0.06
C LYS A 26 15.92 -1.89 0.40
N SER A 27 15.94 -0.70 -0.20
CA SER A 27 16.91 0.36 0.12
C SER A 27 16.61 1.09 1.42
N ALA A 28 15.34 1.16 1.80
CA ALA A 28 14.84 1.87 2.98
C ALA A 28 14.09 0.89 3.89
N ASN A 29 14.81 -0.13 4.36
CA ASN A 29 14.25 -1.18 5.20
C ASN A 29 14.50 -0.99 6.70
N GLY A 30 15.07 0.15 7.13
CA GLY A 30 15.48 0.39 8.52
C GLY A 30 16.67 -0.43 8.99
N THR A 31 17.44 -1.07 8.08
CA THR A 31 18.63 -1.83 8.51
C THR A 31 19.77 -0.92 8.91
N CYS A 32 20.56 -1.40 9.87
CA CYS A 32 21.80 -0.75 10.25
C CYS A 32 22.80 -0.80 9.08
N LEU A 33 23.24 0.37 8.62
CA LEU A 33 24.23 0.52 7.57
C LEU A 33 25.65 0.56 8.13
N LYS A 34 25.82 1.02 9.38
CA LYS A 34 27.10 1.07 10.06
C LYS A 34 26.89 0.95 11.57
N SER A 35 27.65 0.05 12.17
CA SER A 35 27.75 -0.11 13.63
C SER A 35 29.08 0.42 14.14
N ASP A 36 29.09 0.85 15.40
CA ASP A 36 30.31 1.16 16.14
C ASP A 36 30.97 -0.14 16.67
N TYR A 37 32.14 -0.01 17.31
CA TYR A 37 32.92 -1.15 17.83
C TYR A 37 32.18 -1.97 18.91
N ASP A 38 31.22 -1.36 19.60
CA ASP A 38 30.38 -2.01 20.61
C ASP A 38 29.12 -2.68 20.01
N GLY A 39 28.92 -2.58 18.69
CA GLY A 39 27.76 -3.10 17.98
C GLY A 39 26.57 -2.14 17.90
N THR A 40 26.65 -0.96 18.52
CA THR A 40 25.60 0.06 18.45
C THR A 40 25.45 0.55 17.02
N CYS A 41 24.22 0.58 16.49
CA CYS A 41 24.01 1.16 15.17
C CYS A 41 24.17 2.68 15.21
N VAL A 42 25.04 3.21 14.36
CA VAL A 42 25.32 4.65 14.26
C VAL A 42 24.77 5.29 13.00
N TYR A 43 24.49 4.48 11.97
CA TYR A 43 23.78 4.93 10.77
C TYR A 43 22.80 3.86 10.33
N GLU A 44 21.53 4.23 10.24
CA GLU A 44 20.44 3.37 9.78
C GLU A 44 19.94 3.85 8.42
N ALA A 45 19.53 2.90 7.57
CA ALA A 45 18.75 3.22 6.41
C ALA A 45 17.39 3.80 6.85
N PRO A 46 16.77 4.70 6.08
CA PRO A 46 15.39 5.12 6.35
C PRO A 46 14.46 3.92 6.45
N LEU A 47 13.39 4.03 7.22
CA LEU A 47 12.37 2.98 7.33
C LEU A 47 11.15 3.37 6.50
N LEU A 48 11.04 2.75 5.33
CA LEU A 48 9.92 2.97 4.42
C LEU A 48 8.91 1.84 4.55
N LYS A 49 7.63 2.21 4.69
CA LYS A 49 6.49 1.28 4.62
C LYS A 49 5.39 1.86 3.75
N PHE A 50 4.70 0.97 3.03
CA PHE A 50 3.59 1.33 2.15
C PHE A 50 2.35 0.49 2.46
N ALA A 51 1.17 1.08 2.32
CA ALA A 51 -0.06 0.33 2.14
C ALA A 51 -0.82 0.90 0.94
N ASN A 52 -0.81 0.17 -0.17
CA ASN A 52 -1.51 0.53 -1.40
C ASN A 52 -2.59 -0.51 -1.67
N SER A 53 -3.82 -0.06 -1.90
CA SER A 53 -4.93 -0.96 -2.25
C SER A 53 -6.07 -0.22 -2.90
N VAL A 54 -6.90 -0.96 -3.62
CA VAL A 54 -8.18 -0.51 -4.16
C VAL A 54 -9.28 -1.32 -3.49
N TRP A 55 -10.08 -0.66 -2.65
CA TRP A 55 -11.20 -1.27 -1.98
C TRP A 55 -12.49 -1.04 -2.76
N LEU A 56 -13.29 -2.07 -2.90
CA LEU A 56 -14.64 -1.98 -3.44
C LEU A 56 -15.64 -2.57 -2.45
N ASP A 57 -16.88 -2.07 -2.53
CA ASP A 57 -17.96 -2.70 -1.80
C ASP A 57 -18.21 -4.12 -2.33
N LYS A 58 -18.53 -5.04 -1.43
CA LYS A 58 -18.71 -6.46 -1.76
C LYS A 58 -19.99 -6.74 -2.58
N SER A 59 -20.92 -5.80 -2.66
CA SER A 59 -22.06 -5.87 -3.59
C SER A 59 -21.69 -5.50 -5.03
N GLU A 60 -20.51 -4.91 -5.23
CA GLU A 60 -20.01 -4.47 -6.53
C GLU A 60 -19.04 -5.48 -7.14
N THR A 61 -18.83 -5.37 -8.46
CA THR A 61 -17.85 -6.18 -9.17
C THR A 61 -17.02 -5.27 -10.08
N LEU A 62 -15.70 -5.40 -10.02
CA LEU A 62 -14.83 -4.65 -10.93
C LEU A 62 -15.07 -5.08 -12.38
N ASN A 63 -14.98 -4.12 -13.29
CA ASN A 63 -14.87 -4.44 -14.70
C ASN A 63 -13.64 -5.36 -14.91
N LYS A 64 -13.78 -6.43 -15.71
CA LYS A 64 -12.73 -7.45 -15.91
C LYS A 64 -11.39 -6.87 -16.39
N ASP A 65 -11.41 -5.84 -17.22
CA ASP A 65 -10.18 -5.18 -17.67
C ASP A 65 -9.52 -4.39 -16.54
N TYR A 66 -10.31 -3.75 -15.70
CA TYR A 66 -9.81 -3.04 -14.53
C TYR A 66 -9.28 -4.01 -13.47
N ASP A 67 -10.02 -5.09 -13.19
CA ASP A 67 -9.61 -6.17 -12.28
C ASP A 67 -8.25 -6.75 -12.66
N ARG A 68 -8.02 -6.99 -13.95
CA ARG A 68 -6.72 -7.44 -14.48
C ARG A 68 -5.59 -6.43 -14.24
N ILE A 69 -5.89 -5.13 -14.20
CA ILE A 69 -4.90 -4.07 -13.96
C ILE A 69 -4.59 -3.93 -12.47
N VAL A 70 -5.61 -3.96 -11.61
CA VAL A 70 -5.41 -3.81 -10.16
C VAL A 70 -4.92 -5.09 -9.50
N GLY A 71 -5.35 -6.26 -9.98
CA GLY A 71 -4.90 -7.57 -9.53
C GLY A 71 -4.93 -7.71 -8.00
N GLU A 72 -3.78 -8.05 -7.43
CA GLU A 72 -3.61 -8.31 -5.99
C GLU A 72 -3.81 -7.07 -5.10
N TYR A 73 -3.83 -5.86 -5.68
CA TYR A 73 -4.14 -4.64 -4.95
C TYR A 73 -5.64 -4.48 -4.68
N ALA A 74 -6.51 -5.25 -5.33
CA ALA A 74 -7.94 -5.21 -5.12
C ALA A 74 -8.36 -5.90 -3.81
N MET A 75 -9.21 -5.24 -3.03
CA MET A 75 -9.72 -5.72 -1.76
C MET A 75 -11.22 -5.48 -1.64
N GLN A 76 -11.95 -6.33 -0.91
CA GLN A 76 -13.39 -6.20 -0.73
C GLN A 76 -13.79 -6.10 0.74
N ALA A 77 -14.79 -5.25 1.01
CA ALA A 77 -15.48 -5.18 2.29
C ALA A 77 -16.95 -4.78 2.09
N TYR A 78 -17.82 -5.08 3.06
CA TYR A 78 -19.15 -4.45 3.10
C TYR A 78 -18.98 -3.05 3.67
N PHE A 79 -19.08 -2.03 2.84
CA PHE A 79 -18.79 -0.64 3.19
C PHE A 79 -19.85 -0.04 4.13
N GLU A 80 -21.10 -0.43 3.96
CA GLU A 80 -22.19 -0.03 4.86
C GLU A 80 -22.10 -0.69 6.25
N SER A 81 -21.22 -1.68 6.42
CA SER A 81 -20.99 -2.28 7.74
C SER A 81 -20.40 -1.23 8.70
N PRO A 82 -20.84 -1.20 9.97
CA PRO A 82 -20.23 -0.38 11.01
C PRO A 82 -18.72 -0.58 11.15
N ASP A 83 -18.23 -1.79 10.84
CA ASP A 83 -16.83 -2.19 11.01
C ASP A 83 -15.97 -1.99 9.75
N SER A 84 -16.53 -1.44 8.68
CA SER A 84 -15.82 -1.25 7.40
C SER A 84 -14.59 -0.36 7.54
N SER A 85 -14.72 0.76 8.26
CA SER A 85 -13.61 1.66 8.59
C SER A 85 -12.54 0.96 9.43
N THR A 86 -12.95 0.18 10.44
CA THR A 86 -12.04 -0.64 11.26
C THR A 86 -11.22 -1.60 10.40
N ARG A 87 -11.87 -2.35 9.51
CA ARG A 87 -11.20 -3.34 8.66
C ARG A 87 -10.15 -2.72 7.73
N VAL A 88 -10.46 -1.56 7.16
CA VAL A 88 -9.50 -0.81 6.33
C VAL A 88 -8.31 -0.34 7.16
N ASN A 89 -8.57 0.25 8.33
CA ASN A 89 -7.50 0.74 9.21
C ASN A 89 -6.62 -0.39 9.76
N GLU A 90 -7.20 -1.52 10.16
CA GLU A 90 -6.45 -2.71 10.58
C GLU A 90 -5.54 -3.24 9.47
N TRP A 91 -6.04 -3.26 8.22
CA TRP A 91 -5.21 -3.67 7.09
C TRP A 91 -4.06 -2.70 6.85
N VAL A 92 -4.28 -1.38 6.94
CA VAL A 92 -3.22 -0.37 6.80
C VAL A 92 -2.20 -0.49 7.93
N ASN A 93 -2.66 -0.61 9.18
CA ASN A 93 -1.80 -0.80 10.34
C ASN A 93 -0.92 -2.06 10.16
N LYS A 94 -1.52 -3.19 9.81
CA LYS A 94 -0.78 -4.44 9.56
C LYS A 94 0.23 -4.29 8.42
N SER A 95 -0.16 -3.65 7.30
CA SER A 95 0.69 -3.47 6.13
C SER A 95 1.87 -2.53 6.39
N THR A 96 1.73 -1.65 7.38
CA THR A 96 2.74 -0.66 7.76
C THR A 96 3.47 -1.01 9.05
N ASN A 97 3.33 -2.24 9.55
CA ASN A 97 3.90 -2.69 10.83
C ASN A 97 3.54 -1.78 12.02
N GLY A 98 2.32 -1.23 12.03
CA GLY A 98 1.83 -0.37 13.10
C GLY A 98 2.32 1.07 13.04
N LEU A 99 2.96 1.49 11.95
CA LEU A 99 3.44 2.88 11.79
C LEU A 99 2.33 3.83 11.33
N ILE A 100 1.27 3.29 10.70
CA ILE A 100 0.08 4.05 10.30
C ILE A 100 -1.15 3.34 10.85
N ASP A 101 -1.70 3.88 11.94
CA ASP A 101 -2.79 3.25 12.67
C ASP A 101 -4.18 3.43 12.05
N SER A 102 -4.39 4.55 11.36
CA SER A 102 -5.69 4.90 10.81
C SER A 102 -5.55 5.84 9.62
N ILE A 103 -6.29 5.58 8.56
CA ILE A 103 -6.38 6.40 7.34
C ILE A 103 -7.81 6.86 7.03
N VAL A 104 -8.81 6.16 7.57
CA VAL A 104 -10.22 6.53 7.48
C VAL A 104 -10.82 6.75 8.87
N PRO A 105 -11.79 7.66 9.05
CA PRO A 105 -12.45 7.87 10.34
C PRO A 105 -13.06 6.58 10.89
N GLN A 106 -12.73 6.23 12.14
CA GLN A 106 -13.26 5.03 12.80
C GLN A 106 -14.74 5.18 13.18
N GLY A 107 -15.43 4.05 13.30
CA GLY A 107 -16.80 3.97 13.79
C GLY A 107 -17.85 4.52 12.84
N LYS A 108 -17.46 4.78 11.58
CA LYS A 108 -18.37 5.19 10.51
C LYS A 108 -18.29 4.19 9.36
N PRO A 109 -19.42 3.85 8.73
CA PRO A 109 -19.41 3.15 7.46
C PRO A 109 -18.61 3.89 6.40
N LEU A 110 -17.97 3.14 5.52
CA LEU A 110 -17.42 3.67 4.28
C LEU A 110 -18.62 3.96 3.36
N SER A 111 -18.75 5.19 2.87
CA SER A 111 -19.83 5.56 1.92
C SER A 111 -19.44 5.73 0.43
N PRO A 112 -18.20 5.53 -0.04
CA PRO A 112 -17.91 5.57 -1.48
C PRO A 112 -18.18 4.22 -2.16
N ALA A 113 -18.47 4.15 -3.46
CA ALA A 113 -18.54 2.85 -4.16
C ALA A 113 -17.16 2.17 -4.32
N LEU A 114 -16.09 2.97 -4.32
CA LEU A 114 -14.71 2.53 -4.49
C LEU A 114 -13.78 3.48 -3.73
N LEU A 115 -12.78 2.92 -3.04
CA LEU A 115 -11.79 3.65 -2.25
C LEU A 115 -10.38 3.25 -2.70
N ALA A 116 -9.62 4.19 -3.23
CA ALA A 116 -8.19 4.00 -3.50
C ALA A 116 -7.37 4.50 -2.31
N ILE A 117 -6.52 3.63 -1.77
CA ILE A 117 -5.66 3.92 -0.63
C ILE A 117 -4.21 3.94 -1.10
N ASN A 118 -3.53 5.03 -0.74
CA ASN A 118 -2.09 5.15 -0.80
C ASN A 118 -1.62 5.70 0.54
N SER A 119 -0.77 4.95 1.23
CA SER A 119 -0.16 5.39 2.47
C SER A 119 1.34 5.12 2.44
N ILE A 120 2.10 6.06 2.98
CA ILE A 120 3.57 6.08 2.97
C ILE A 120 4.03 6.53 4.36
N TYR A 121 4.85 5.70 5.00
CA TYR A 121 5.64 6.09 6.16
C TYR A 121 7.10 6.14 5.75
N LEU A 122 7.82 7.20 6.12
CA LEU A 122 9.24 7.41 5.86
C LEU A 122 9.91 8.11 7.05
#